data_AF-M0IDC0-F1
#
_entry.id   AF-M0IDC0-F1
#
_cell.length_a   1.000
_cell.length_b   1.000
_cell.length_c   1.000
_cell.angle_alpha   90.00
_cell.angle_beta   90.00
_cell.angle_gamma   90.00
#
_symmetry.space_group_name_H-M   'P 1'
#
loop_
_entity.id
_entity.type
_entity.pdbx_description
1 polymer ?
#
loop_
_entity_poly.entity_id
_entity_poly.type
_entity_poly.pdbx_seq_one_letter_code
_entity_poly.pdbx_strand_id
1 'polypeptide(L)' 'MQILFQMYHDDELHDLGIIENGDVVETIEEGFEDWIRWELSHHTTPDLDDPDGILEAYEGPHLIAKVVDE' A
#
# COMPACT_ATOMS: atom_id res chain seq x y z
N MET A 1 -3.03 0.45 13.39
CA MET A 1 -2.05 1.24 12.63
C MET A 1 -2.47 1.19 11.19
N GLN A 2 -2.57 2.36 10.53
CA GLN A 2 -3.06 2.45 9.16
C GLN A 2 -1.89 2.72 8.22
N ILE A 3 -1.89 2.08 7.06
CA ILE A 3 -0.89 2.26 6.02
C ILE A 3 -1.61 2.79 4.78
N LEU A 4 -1.26 4.01 4.38
CA LEU A 4 -1.69 4.61 3.13
C LEU A 4 -0.71 4.22 2.02
N PHE A 5 -1.23 3.69 0.93
CA PHE A 5 -0.48 3.49 -0.30
C PHE A 5 -0.69 4.66 -1.24
N GLN A 6 0.41 5.20 -1.76
CA GLN A 6 0.42 6.33 -2.69
C GLN A 6 1.27 5.98 -3.91
N MET A 7 0.83 6.37 -5.09
CA MET A 7 1.61 6.25 -6.32
C MET A 7 2.13 7.62 -6.75
N TYR A 8 3.38 7.66 -7.21
CA TYR A 8 3.92 8.83 -7.88
C TYR A 8 3.65 8.73 -9.39
N HIS A 9 2.78 9.60 -9.91
CA HIS A 9 2.38 9.63 -11.32
C HIS A 9 2.21 11.09 -11.79
N ASP A 10 2.71 11.43 -12.98
CA ASP A 10 2.67 12.80 -13.54
C ASP A 10 3.17 13.90 -12.58
N ASP A 11 4.26 13.64 -11.85
CA ASP A 11 4.83 14.52 -10.82
C ASP A 11 3.93 14.77 -9.60
N GLU A 12 2.80 14.07 -9.49
CA GLU A 12 1.83 14.15 -8.39
C GLU A 12 1.77 12.84 -7.57
N LEU A 13 1.46 12.98 -6.28
CA LEU A 13 1.19 11.85 -5.39
C LEU A 13 -0.30 11.57 -5.38
N HIS A 14 -0.67 10.36 -5.77
CA HIS A 14 -2.04 9.88 -5.79
C HIS A 14 -2.25 8.83 -4.71
N ASP A 15 -3.25 9.05 -3.86
CA ASP A 15 -3.65 8.08 -2.85
C ASP A 15 -4.39 6.91 -3.53
N LEU A 16 -3.94 5.68 -3.27
CA LEU A 16 -4.51 4.47 -3.84
C LEU A 16 -5.53 3.82 -2.88
N GLY A 17 -5.18 3.74 -1.61
CA GLY A 17 -6.01 3.13 -0.58
C GLY A 17 -5.28 2.92 0.74
N ILE A 18 -6.04 2.47 1.75
CA ILE A 18 -5.59 2.32 3.12
C ILE A 18 -5.77 0.87 3.57
N ILE A 19 -4.73 0.35 4.23
CA ILE A 19 -4.73 -0.96 4.88
C ILE A 19 -4.62 -0.76 6.39
N GLU A 20 -5.40 -1.51 7.15
CA GLU A 20 -5.34 -1.55 8.61
C GLU A 20 -5.28 -3.00 9.09
N ASN A 21 -4.23 -3.35 9.85
CA ASN A 21 -4.06 -4.69 10.43
C ASN A 21 -4.25 -5.83 9.42
N GLY A 22 -3.62 -5.75 8.25
CA GLY A 22 -3.73 -6.80 7.25
C GLY A 22 -4.92 -6.69 6.29
N ASP A 23 -5.89 -5.81 6.55
CA ASP A 23 -7.12 -5.69 5.77
C ASP A 23 -7.21 -4.36 5.02
N VAL A 24 -7.68 -4.38 3.78
CA VAL A 24 -8.00 -3.15 3.02
C VAL A 24 -9.25 -2.52 3.63
N VAL A 25 -9.09 -1.33 4.22
CA VAL A 25 -10.19 -0.59 4.86
C VAL A 25 -10.73 0.54 4.00
N GLU A 26 -9.91 1.08 3.10
CA GLU A 26 -10.33 2.12 2.17
C GLU A 26 -9.71 1.90 0.79
N THR A 27 -10.54 1.99 -0.25
CA THR A 27 -10.13 1.92 -1.66
C THR A 27 -10.44 3.27 -2.30
N ILE A 28 -9.40 4.03 -2.63
CA ILE A 28 -9.51 5.38 -3.22
C ILE A 28 -9.46 5.27 -4.74
N GLU A 29 -8.55 4.44 -5.28
CA GLU A 29 -8.47 4.13 -6.70
C GLU A 29 -9.22 2.83 -7.05
N GLU A 30 -10.03 2.87 -8.11
CA GLU A 30 -10.62 1.66 -8.68
C GLU A 30 -9.54 0.69 -9.16
N GLY A 31 -9.44 -0.46 -8.50
CA GLY A 31 -8.46 -1.51 -8.82
C GLY A 31 -7.39 -1.70 -7.75
N PHE A 32 -7.31 -0.85 -6.72
CA PHE A 32 -6.35 -1.00 -5.63
C PHE A 32 -6.44 -2.36 -4.91
N GLU A 33 -7.65 -2.82 -4.59
CA GLU A 33 -7.87 -4.11 -3.92
C GLU A 33 -7.38 -5.29 -4.78
N ASP A 34 -7.67 -5.29 -6.08
CA ASP A 34 -7.18 -6.30 -7.02
C ASP A 34 -5.67 -6.24 -7.20
N TRP A 35 -5.10 -5.03 -7.27
CA TRP A 35 -3.67 -4.81 -7.37
C TRP A 35 -2.94 -5.33 -6.13
N ILE A 36 -3.42 -5.02 -4.92
CA ILE A 36 -2.85 -5.54 -3.67
C ILE A 36 -2.95 -7.05 -3.60
N ARG A 37 -4.09 -7.64 -3.97
CA ARG A 37 -4.23 -9.10 -4.03
C ARG A 37 -3.24 -9.73 -5.01
N TRP A 38 -3.00 -9.09 -6.15
CA TRP A 38 -2.04 -9.55 -7.13
C TRP A 38 -0.60 -9.42 -6.62
N GLU A 39 -0.24 -8.30 -5.99
CA GLU A 39 1.06 -8.09 -5.36
C GLU A 39 1.34 -9.15 -4.28
N LEU A 40 0.41 -9.40 -3.37
CA LEU A 40 0.52 -10.41 -2.30
C LEU A 40 0.60 -11.85 -2.80
N SER A 41 0.23 -12.09 -4.06
CA SER A 41 0.43 -13.41 -4.67
C SER A 41 1.91 -13.72 -4.94
N HIS A 42 2.78 -12.71 -4.94
CA HIS A 42 4.22 -12.89 -5.07
C HIS A 42 4.82 -13.27 -3.70
N HIS A 43 5.58 -14.37 -3.68
CA HIS A 43 6.31 -14.83 -2.49
C HIS A 43 7.29 -13.80 -1.91
N THR A 44 7.69 -12.80 -2.70
CA THR A 44 8.62 -11.74 -2.27
C THR A 44 7.90 -10.56 -1.61
N THR A 45 6.57 -10.50 -1.68
CA THR A 45 5.79 -9.42 -1.10
C THR A 45 5.60 -9.68 0.40
N PRO A 46 5.88 -8.69 1.27
CA PRO A 46 5.64 -8.82 2.70
C PRO A 46 4.14 -9.02 3.00
N ASP A 47 3.84 -9.74 4.07
CA ASP A 47 2.47 -9.89 4.57
C ASP A 47 1.88 -8.51 4.94
N LEU A 48 0.59 -8.29 4.67
CA LEU A 48 -0.09 -7.04 5.04
C LEU A 48 -0.15 -6.83 6.57
N ASP A 49 -0.02 -7.90 7.34
CA ASP A 49 0.09 -7.90 8.80
C ASP A 49 1.49 -7.50 9.29
N ASP A 50 2.48 -7.41 8.41
CA ASP A 50 3.86 -6.99 8.71
C ASP A 50 4.12 -5.56 8.19
N PRO A 51 3.76 -4.55 9.00
CA PRO A 51 3.82 -3.16 8.55
C PRO A 51 5.24 -2.67 8.28
N ASP A 52 6.23 -3.11 9.05
CA ASP A 52 7.63 -2.76 8.83
C ASP A 52 8.13 -3.31 7.48
N GLY A 53 7.77 -4.54 7.13
CA GLY A 53 8.07 -5.13 5.83
C GLY A 53 7.37 -4.39 4.69
N ILE A 54 6.11 -4.01 4.86
CA ILE A 54 5.34 -3.21 3.89
C ILE A 54 6.04 -1.87 3.64
N LEU A 55 6.42 -1.15 4.70
CA LEU A 55 7.11 0.14 4.58
C LEU A 55 8.45 0.00 3.86
N GLU A 56 9.25 -1.02 4.20
CA GLU A 56 10.54 -1.25 3.54
C GLU A 56 10.39 -1.63 2.06
N ALA A 57 9.43 -2.50 1.74
CA ALA A 57 9.19 -2.95 0.37
C ALA A 57 8.65 -1.84 -0.54
N TYR A 58 7.85 -0.94 0.03
CA TYR A 58 7.10 0.07 -0.70
C TYR A 58 7.57 1.49 -0.41
N GLU A 59 8.82 1.74 -0.01
CA GLU A 59 9.44 3.08 0.02
C GLU A 59 10.16 3.38 -1.31
N GLY A 60 9.47 3.19 -2.43
CA GLY A 60 10.05 3.24 -3.77
C GLY A 60 9.83 4.57 -4.52
N PRO A 61 10.47 4.75 -5.69
CA PRO A 61 10.32 5.96 -6.51
C PRO A 61 8.95 6.09 -7.21
N HIS A 62 8.17 5.01 -7.29
CA HIS A 62 6.87 4.99 -7.96
C HIS A 62 5.71 4.68 -7.03
N LEU A 63 5.97 3.99 -5.93
CA LEU A 63 4.97 3.53 -4.98
C LEU A 63 5.53 3.74 -3.59
N ILE A 64 4.72 4.36 -2.74
CA ILE A 64 5.07 4.80 -1.40
C ILE A 64 4.02 4.25 -0.43
N ALA A 65 4.44 3.43 0.52
CA ALA A 65 3.66 3.09 1.70
C ALA A 65 4.03 4.05 2.84
N LYS A 66 3.02 4.57 3.53
CA LYS A 66 3.21 5.52 4.62
C LYS A 66 2.29 5.18 5.77
N VAL A 67 2.82 5.24 7.01
CA VAL A 67 1.99 5.14 8.21
C VAL A 67 1.15 6.41 8.37
N VAL A 68 -0.16 6.21 8.48
CA VAL A 68 -1.13 7.22 8.91
C VAL A 68 -1.49 6.87 10.36
N ASP A 69 -0.97 7.67 11.29
CA ASP A 69 -1.39 7.67 12.69
C ASP A 69 -2.48 8.74 12.80
N GLU A 70 -3.66 8.39 13.31
CA GLU A 70 -4.78 9.32 13.53
C GLU A 70 -4.48 10.32 14.66
#